data_AF-A0A3S0QNV2-F1
#
_entry.id   AF-A0A3S0QNV2-F1
#
_cell.length_a   1.000
_cell.length_b   1.000
_cell.length_c   1.000
_cell.angle_alpha   90.00
_cell.angle_beta   90.00
_cell.angle_gamma   90.00
#
_symmetry.space_group_name_H-M   'P 1'
#
loop_
_entity.id
_entity.type
_entity.pdbx_description
1 polymer ?
#
loop_
_entity_poly.entity_id
_entity_poly.type
_entity_poly.pdbx_seq_one_letter_code
_entity_poly.pdbx_strand_id
1 'polypeptide(L)' 'MNKNKYPEFCPNCGSEMIEDAWDYIDFFPNGDMQIQIVDPAWVCRKFCGYYVKIKEDFYQS' A
#
# COMPACT_ATOMS: atom_id res chain seq x y z
N MET A 1 19.15 -12.11 -11.02
CA MET A 1 18.19 -11.20 -11.67
C MET A 1 17.13 -10.85 -10.64
N ASN A 2 17.21 -9.64 -10.06
CA ASN A 2 16.24 -9.16 -9.08
C ASN A 2 14.89 -9.01 -9.79
N LYS A 3 13.93 -9.84 -9.41
CA LYS A 3 12.56 -9.75 -9.90
C LYS A 3 11.93 -8.57 -9.17
N ASN A 4 11.90 -7.39 -9.79
CA ASN A 4 10.99 -6.32 -9.37
C ASN A 4 9.58 -6.92 -9.39
N LYS A 5 9.07 -7.26 -8.20
CA LYS A 5 7.86 -8.08 -8.02
C LYS A 5 6.58 -7.26 -8.23
N TYR A 6 6.72 -5.97 -8.50
CA TYR A 6 5.65 -4.99 -8.62
C TYR A 6 5.76 -4.23 -9.95
N PRO A 7 4.62 -3.84 -10.55
CA PRO A 7 4.61 -3.13 -11.82
C PRO A 7 5.13 -1.70 -11.64
N GLU A 8 6.09 -1.28 -12.46
CA GLU A 8 6.61 0.10 -12.50
C GLU A 8 5.54 1.11 -12.96
N PHE A 9 4.56 0.63 -13.74
CA PHE A 9 3.46 1.43 -14.28
C PHE A 9 2.10 0.88 -13.87
N CYS A 10 1.18 1.78 -13.54
CA CYS A 10 -0.19 1.50 -13.17
C CYS A 10 -0.95 0.85 -14.33
N PRO A 11 -1.50 -0.37 -14.17
CA PRO A 11 -2.24 -1.04 -15.23
C PRO A 11 -3.58 -0.34 -15.56
N ASN A 12 -4.08 0.54 -14.69
CA ASN A 12 -5.34 1.25 -14.91
C ASN A 12 -5.16 2.52 -15.77
N CYS A 13 -4.09 3.29 -15.57
CA CYS A 13 -3.93 4.59 -16.23
C CYS A 13 -2.54 4.84 -16.86
N GLY A 14 -1.63 3.86 -16.81
CA GLY A 14 -0.29 3.93 -17.38
C GLY A 14 0.68 4.87 -16.65
N SER A 15 0.25 5.52 -15.56
CA SER A 15 1.12 6.36 -14.74
C SER A 15 2.15 5.53 -13.97
N GLU A 16 3.27 6.12 -13.60
CA GLU A 16 4.22 5.52 -12.66
C GLU A 16 3.55 5.11 -11.33
N MET A 17 3.97 3.96 -10.80
CA MET A 17 3.63 3.50 -9.44
C MET A 17 4.70 4.03 -8.47
N ILE A 18 4.28 4.45 -7.28
CA ILE A 18 5.15 4.93 -6.20
C ILE A 18 4.89 4.12 -4.94
N GLU A 19 5.92 3.94 -4.10
CA GLU A 19 5.75 3.37 -2.77
C GLU A 19 5.13 4.42 -1.84
N ASP A 20 4.13 3.99 -1.07
CA ASP A 20 3.43 4.80 -0.08
C ASP A 20 3.03 3.89 1.10
N ALA A 21 2.65 4.50 2.22
CA ALA A 21 2.32 3.81 3.46
C ALA A 21 0.86 4.11 3.84
N TRP A 22 0.07 3.07 4.07
CA TRP A 22 -1.34 3.21 4.42
C TRP A 22 -1.55 2.93 5.91
N ASP A 23 -2.08 3.93 6.61
CA ASP A 23 -2.49 3.81 8.00
C ASP A 23 -3.98 3.45 8.07
N TYR A 24 -4.32 2.44 8.87
CA TYR A 24 -5.73 2.15 9.18
C TYR A 24 -6.09 2.87 10.46
N ILE A 25 -7.12 3.71 10.38
CA ILE A 25 -7.66 4.40 11.56
C ILE A 25 -9.01 3.78 11.87
N ASP A 26 -9.08 3.06 12.98
CA ASP A 26 -10.33 2.53 13.53
C ASP A 26 -10.88 3.47 14.60
N PHE A 27 -12.15 3.83 14.46
CA PHE A 27 -12.91 4.57 15.45
C PHE A 27 -13.84 3.61 16.19
N PHE A 28 -13.64 3.46 17.49
CA PHE A 28 -14.49 2.62 18.31
C PHE A 28 -15.71 3.40 18.83
N PRO A 29 -16.86 2.73 19.08
CA PRO A 29 -18.07 3.39 19.57
C PRO A 29 -17.92 4.09 20.94
N ASN A 30 -16.88 3.76 21.70
CA ASN A 30 -16.56 4.40 22.97
C ASN A 30 -15.80 5.73 22.82
N GLY A 31 -15.51 6.16 21.58
CA GLY A 31 -14.74 7.36 21.28
C GLY A 31 -13.23 7.13 21.20
N ASP A 32 -12.75 5.89 21.41
CA ASP A 32 -11.35 5.57 21.24
C ASP A 32 -10.99 5.55 19.75
N MET A 33 -9.79 6.04 19.45
CA MET A 33 -9.18 5.96 18.13
C MET A 33 -7.97 5.03 18.22
N GLN A 34 -7.93 4.03 17.36
CA GLN A 34 -6.76 3.16 17.21
C GLN A 34 -6.20 3.33 15.81
N ILE A 35 -4.91 3.63 15.74
CA ILE A 35 -4.16 3.61 14.50
C ILE A 35 -3.54 2.21 14.41
N GLN A 36 -4.01 1.40 13.47
CA GLN A 36 -3.45 0.09 13.16
C GLN A 36 -2.47 0.22 11.99
N ILE A 37 -1.34 -0.46 12.16
CA ILE A 37 -0.25 -0.82 11.23
C ILE A 37 -0.19 -0.03 9.91
N VAL A 38 0.97 0.60 9.70
CA VAL A 38 1.36 1.21 8.43
C VAL A 38 1.72 0.09 7.45
N ASP A 39 0.79 -0.27 6.56
CA ASP A 39 1.08 -1.25 5.51
C ASP A 39 1.77 -0.55 4.34
N PRO A 40 3.00 -0.95 3.95
CA PRO A 40 3.60 -0.44 2.73
C PRO A 40 2.78 -0.92 1.50
N ALA A 41 2.61 -0.04 0.53
CA ALA A 41 1.84 -0.29 -0.68
C ALA A 41 2.44 0.43 -1.88
N TRP A 42 2.28 -0.15 -3.07
CA TRP A 42 2.49 0.57 -4.32
C TRP A 42 1.19 1.24 -4.73
N VAL A 43 1.20 2.56 -4.88
CA VAL A 43 0.05 3.35 -5.31
C VAL A 43 0.33 4.01 -6.65
N CYS A 44 -0.71 4.20 -7.45
CA CYS A 44 -0.57 4.98 -8.68
C CYS A 44 -0.28 6.46 -8.36
N ARG A 45 0.77 7.04 -8.94
CA ARG A 45 1.15 8.46 -8.74
C ARG A 45 0.05 9.47 -9.09
N LYS A 46 -0.82 9.14 -10.04
CA LYS A 46 -2.02 9.93 -10.40
C LYS A 46 -3.23 9.70 -9.49
N PHE A 47 -3.10 8.86 -8.46
CA PHE A 47 -4.18 8.50 -7.54
C PHE A 47 -5.45 8.03 -8.25
N CYS A 48 -5.31 7.18 -9.28
CA CYS A 48 -6.46 6.66 -10.06
C CYS A 48 -7.27 5.57 -9.34
N GLY A 49 -6.97 5.30 -8.06
CA GLY A 49 -7.60 4.26 -7.24
C GLY A 49 -6.94 2.88 -7.29
N TYR A 50 -5.98 2.64 -8.19
CA TYR A 50 -5.23 1.38 -8.22
C TYR A 50 -4.09 1.37 -7.19
N TYR A 51 -4.02 0.31 -6.39
CA TYR A 51 -2.95 0.06 -5.42
C TYR A 51 -2.63 -1.43 -5.30
N VAL A 52 -1.43 -1.76 -4.84
CA VAL A 52 -0.97 -3.12 -4.54
C VAL A 52 -0.34 -3.12 -3.16
N LYS A 53 -0.93 -3.87 -2.22
CA LYS A 53 -0.35 -4.04 -0.88
C LYS A 53 0.96 -4.83 -0.96
N ILE A 54 1.99 -4.35 -0.27
CA ILE A 54 3.24 -5.08 -0.08
C ILE A 54 3.01 -5.99 1.13
N LYS A 55 2.74 -7.27 0.91
CA LYS A 55 2.55 -8.22 2.02
C LYS A 55 3.88 -8.47 2.74
N GLU A 56 3.90 -8.30 4.06
CA GLU A 56 5.01 -8.62 4.98
C GLU A 56 5.24 -10.12 5.20
N ASP A 57 4.81 -11.03 4.32
CA ASP A 57 5.13 -12.47 4.42
C ASP A 57 6.63 -12.78 4.19
N PHE A 58 7.51 -11.76 4.19
CA PHE A 58 8.94 -11.85 3.85
C PHE A 58 9.89 -11.49 5.01
N TYR A 59 9.38 -11.14 6.20
CA TYR A 59 10.20 -10.85 7.40
C TYR A 59 10.10 -11.93 8.49
N GLN A 60 9.81 -13.18 8.13
CA GLN A 60 10.07 -14.32 9.01
C GLN A 60 11.00 -15.32 8.32
N SER A 61 12.29 -15.17 8.61
CA SER A 61 13.27 -16.25 8.59
C SER A 61 14.30 -15.99 9.69
#